data_AF-A0A6H0KS20-F1
#
_entry.id   AF-A0A6H0KS20-F1
#
_cell.length_a   1.000
_cell.length_b   1.000
_cell.length_c   1.000
_cell.angle_alpha   90.00
_cell.angle_beta   90.00
_cell.angle_gamma   90.00
#
_symmetry.space_group_name_H-M   'P 1'
#
loop_
_entity.id
_entity.type
_entity.pdbx_description
1 polymer ?
#
loop_
_entity_poly.entity_id
_entity_poly.type
_entity_poly.pdbx_seq_one_letter_code
_entity_poly.pdbx_strand_id
1 'polypeptide(L)' 'MKKEKACYESLGACIWELQDRLGLKNSEVHKAINIGHSTYNDVKKGWMAD' A
#
# COMPACT_ATOMS: atom_id res chain seq x y z
N MET A 1 18.24 -2.08 -3.15
CA MET A 1 17.58 -2.38 -4.45
C MET A 1 16.71 -3.65 -4.45
N LYS A 2 17.22 -4.88 -4.31
CA LYS A 2 16.33 -6.09 -4.32
C LYS A 2 15.55 -6.32 -3.02
N LYS A 3 16.19 -6.13 -1.86
CA LYS A 3 15.56 -6.32 -0.54
C LYS A 3 14.46 -5.29 -0.27
N GLU A 4 14.67 -4.04 -0.69
CA GLU A 4 13.67 -2.97 -0.59
C GLU A 4 12.45 -3.26 -1.44
N LYS A 5 12.63 -3.72 -2.70
CA LYS A 5 11.52 -4.14 -3.55
C LYS A 5 10.68 -5.25 -2.90
N ALA A 6 11.32 -6.31 -2.42
CA ALA A 6 10.62 -7.41 -1.74
C ALA A 6 9.88 -6.95 -0.48
N CYS A 7 10.43 -5.97 0.24
CA CYS A 7 9.78 -5.35 1.39
C CYS A 7 8.49 -4.63 0.96
N TYR A 8 8.55 -3.80 -0.09
CA TYR A 8 7.38 -3.08 -0.58
C TYR A 8 6.32 -4.01 -1.17
N GLU A 9 6.71 -5.06 -1.90
CA GLU A 9 5.79 -6.08 -2.40
C GLU A 9 5.04 -6.76 -1.23
N SER A 10 5.76 -7.11 -0.16
CA SER A 10 5.16 -7.72 1.04
C SER A 10 4.21 -6.76 1.76
N LEU A 11 4.60 -5.48 1.87
CA LEU A 11 3.77 -4.43 2.47
C LEU A 11 2.49 -4.19 1.66
N GLY A 12 2.60 -4.09 0.33
CA GLY A 12 1.47 -3.92 -0.57
C GLY A 12 0.47 -5.06 -0.48
N ALA A 13 0.96 -6.31 -0.43
CA ALA A 13 0.13 -7.50 -0.25
C ALA A 13 -0.60 -7.50 1.11
N CYS A 14 0.08 -7.14 2.20
CA CYS A 14 -0.51 -7.05 3.53
C CYS A 14 -1.62 -5.98 3.59
N ILE A 15 -1.37 -4.79 3.03
CA ILE A 15 -2.37 -3.71 2.97
C ILE A 15 -3.59 -4.15 2.15
N TRP A 16 -3.37 -4.84 1.03
CA TRP A 16 -4.45 -5.34 0.19
C TRP A 16 -5.32 -6.38 0.92
N GLU A 17 -4.70 -7.34 1.61
CA GLU A 17 -5.42 -8.35 2.38
C GLU A 17 -6.24 -7.72 3.53
N LEU A 18 -5.66 -6.77 4.26
CA LEU A 18 -6.36 -6.07 5.35
C LEU A 18 -7.53 -5.24 4.82
N GLN A 19 -7.36 -4.57 3.68
CA GLN A 19 -8.44 -3.83 3.03
C GLN A 19 -9.61 -4.74 2.66
N ASP A 20 -9.32 -5.88 2.03
CA ASP A 20 -10.33 -6.83 1.58
C ASP A 20 -11.11 -7.40 2.76
N ARG A 21 -10.40 -7.85 3.81
CA ARG A 21 -11.01 -8.39 5.04
C ARG A 21 -11.91 -7.39 5.77
N LEU A 22 -11.60 -6.09 5.67
CA LEU A 22 -12.35 -5.04 6.35
C LEU A 22 -13.34 -4.32 5.43
N GLY A 23 -13.41 -4.67 4.13
CA GLY A 23 -14.26 -3.99 3.15
C GLY A 23 -13.93 -2.51 2.95
N LEU A 24 -12.66 -2.12 3.16
CA LEU A 24 -12.23 -0.72 3.12
C LEU A 24 -11.91 -0.26 1.70
N LYS A 25 -12.43 0.91 1.31
CA LYS A 25 -12.03 1.58 0.07
C LYS A 25 -10.65 2.22 0.21
N ASN A 26 -9.91 2.34 -0.89
CA ASN A 26 -8.62 3.06 -0.93
C ASN A 26 -8.73 4.46 -0.30
N SER A 27 -9.82 5.19 -0.59
CA SER A 27 -10.09 6.54 -0.07
C SER A 27 -10.06 6.64 1.45
N GLU A 28 -10.49 5.58 2.13
CA GLU A 28 -10.55 5.54 3.59
C GLU A 28 -9.16 5.25 4.16
N VAL A 29 -8.44 4.32 3.53
CA VAL A 29 -7.13 3.87 4.03
C VAL A 29 -6.06 4.94 3.87
N HIS A 30 -5.91 5.54 2.68
CA HIS A 30 -4.84 6.53 2.47
C HIS A 30 -5.05 7.78 3.35
N LYS A 31 -6.30 8.14 3.64
CA LYS A 31 -6.64 9.20 4.60
C LYS A 31 -6.30 8.79 6.03
N ALA A 32 -6.68 7.58 6.45
CA ALA A 32 -6.45 7.09 7.80
C ALA A 32 -4.97 7.01 8.17
N ILE A 33 -4.11 6.62 7.22
CA ILE A 33 -2.65 6.56 7.42
C ILE A 33 -1.92 7.84 6.97
N ASN A 34 -2.68 8.88 6.59
CA ASN A 34 -2.20 10.19 6.19
C ASN A 34 -1.08 10.17 5.12
N ILE A 35 -1.31 9.41 4.04
CA ILE A 35 -0.43 9.43 2.86
C ILE A 35 -1.18 9.86 1.60
N GLY A 36 -0.42 10.37 0.62
CA GLY A 36 -0.96 10.76 -0.68
C GLY A 36 -1.64 9.58 -1.39
N HIS A 37 -2.73 9.86 -2.11
CA HIS A 37 -3.48 8.83 -2.84
C HIS A 37 -2.60 8.11 -3.89
N SER A 38 -1.72 8.83 -4.59
CA SER A 38 -0.75 8.26 -5.52
C SER A 38 0.25 7.35 -4.81
N THR A 39 0.91 7.86 -3.77
CA THR A 39 1.85 7.09 -2.94
C THR A 39 1.23 5.82 -2.38
N TYR A 40 -0.01 5.90 -1.90
CA TYR A 40 -0.75 4.73 -1.44
C TYR A 40 -0.92 3.67 -2.54
N ASN A 41 -1.27 4.10 -3.75
CA ASN A 41 -1.48 3.21 -4.87
C ASN A 41 -0.17 2.54 -5.34
N ASP A 42 0.94 3.27 -5.26
CA ASP A 42 2.27 2.72 -5.57
C ASP A 42 2.69 1.68 -4.52
N VAL A 43 2.54 2.01 -3.23
CA VAL A 43 2.83 1.07 -2.13
C VAL A 43 2.02 -0.22 -2.28
N LYS A 44 0.74 -0.12 -2.67
CA LYS A 44 -0.12 -1.28 -2.88
C LYS A 44 0.32 -2.16 -4.05
N LYS A 45 1.02 -1.59 -5.03
CA LYS A 45 1.64 -2.30 -6.16
C LYS A 45 3.04 -2.82 -5.84
N GLY A 46 3.52 -2.63 -4.61
CA GLY A 46 4.87 -3.02 -4.22
C GLY A 46 5.96 -2.07 -4.71
N TRP A 47 5.62 -0.81 -4.95
CA TRP A 47 6.54 0.22 -5.43
C TRP A 47 6.53 1.43 -4.48
N MET A 48 7.70 1.95 -4.10
CA MET A 48 7.82 3.37 -3.76
C MET A 48 8.49 4.12 -4.91
N ALA A 49 7.78 5.09 -5.50
CA ALA A 49 8.40 6.03 -6.42
C ALA A 49 9.52 6.76 -5.67
N ASP A 50 10.74 6.69 -6.21
CA ASP A 50 11.92 7.45 -5.78
C ASP A 50 11.65 8.97 -5.81
#